data_AF-A0A2G9PYM6-F1
#
_entry.id   AF-A0A2G9PYM6-F1
#
_cell.length_a   1.000
_cell.length_b   1.000
_cell.length_c   1.000
_cell.angle_alpha   90.00
_cell.angle_beta   90.00
_cell.angle_gamma   90.00
#
_symmetry.space_group_name_H-M   'P 1'
#
loop_
_entity.id
_entity.type
_entity.pdbx_description
1 polymer ?
#
loop_
_entity_poly.entity_id
_entity_poly.type
_entity_poly.pdbx_seq_one_letter_code
_entity_poly.pdbx_strand_id
1 'polypeptide(L)'
;MKPIMILMMLIMLVSLVYSIWGVQMHAQVNNQEARFHELNSEYWTLSKTERDMAPAGSELNRELVEIKNFPSELLRLKLIGVGKILTGIYVLLFGILIALIMMPMRLAQFMKGSKK
;
A
#
# COMPACT_ATOMS: atom_id res chain seq x y z
N MET A 1 -25.95 20.86 -5.88
CA MET A 1 -24.55 21.34 -5.82
C MET A 1 -23.84 20.95 -4.52
N LYS A 2 -24.37 21.29 -3.33
CA LYS A 2 -23.83 20.82 -2.03
C LYS A 2 -23.53 19.31 -1.95
N PRO A 3 -24.43 18.38 -2.37
CA PRO A 3 -24.14 16.94 -2.26
C PRO A 3 -22.98 16.48 -3.14
N ILE A 4 -22.79 17.10 -4.30
CA ILE A 4 -21.72 16.69 -5.22
C ILE A 4 -20.36 17.20 -4.77
N MET A 5 -20.28 18.41 -4.19
CA MET A 5 -19.03 18.88 -3.56
C MET A 5 -18.63 18.00 -2.37
N ILE A 6 -19.59 17.56 -1.56
CA ILE A 6 -19.33 16.64 -0.44
C ILE A 6 -18.79 15.31 -0.98
N LEU A 7 -19.41 14.76 -2.03
CA LEU A 7 -18.94 13.54 -2.68
C LEU A 7 -17.50 13.68 -3.20
N MET A 8 -17.17 14.79 -3.86
CA MET A 8 -15.80 15.03 -4.36
C MET A 8 -14.79 15.14 -3.22
N MET A 9 -15.15 15.83 -2.13
CA MET A 9 -14.32 15.92 -0.94
C MET A 9 -14.05 14.53 -0.34
N LEU A 10 -15.07 13.68 -0.26
CA LEU A 10 -14.93 12.31 0.22
C LEU A 10 -14.03 11.47 -0.69
N ILE A 11 -14.19 11.57 -2.02
CA ILE A 11 -13.35 10.85 -3.00
C ILE A 11 -11.88 11.24 -2.83
N MET A 12 -11.59 12.54 -2.70
CA MET A 12 -10.21 13.02 -2.45
C MET A 12 -9.64 12.49 -1.14
N LEU A 13 -10.45 12.48 -0.07
CA LEU A 13 -10.02 12.01 1.24
C LEU A 13 -9.73 10.49 1.21
N VAL A 14 -10.59 9.70 0.59
CA VAL A 14 -10.39 8.24 0.41
C VAL A 14 -9.13 7.97 -0.42
N SER A 15 -8.93 8.70 -1.51
CA SER A 15 -7.73 8.60 -2.33
C SER A 15 -6.45 8.87 -1.53
N LEU A 16 -6.47 9.93 -0.70
CA LEU A 16 -5.34 10.30 0.14
C LEU A 16 -5.03 9.20 1.16
N VAL A 17 -6.05 8.67 1.83
CA VAL A 17 -5.92 7.57 2.81
C VAL A 17 -5.28 6.33 2.17
N TYR A 18 -5.75 5.93 1.00
CA TYR A 18 -5.18 4.78 0.28
C TYR A 18 -3.72 5.01 -0.11
N SER A 19 -3.40 6.21 -0.58
CA SER A 19 -2.03 6.58 -0.95
C SER A 19 -1.09 6.56 0.26
N ILE A 20 -1.53 7.14 1.39
CA ILE A 20 -0.75 7.15 2.65
C ILE A 20 -0.52 5.72 3.14
N TRP A 21 -1.55 4.88 3.18
CA TRP A 21 -1.40 3.48 3.57
C TRP A 21 -0.43 2.73 2.69
N GLY A 22 -0.50 2.93 1.37
CA GLY A 22 0.42 2.30 0.44
C GLY A 22 1.87 2.73 0.67
N VAL A 23 2.11 4.03 0.90
CA VAL A 23 3.45 4.57 1.23
C VAL A 23 3.96 4.01 2.56
N GLN A 24 3.12 3.94 3.59
CA GLN A 24 3.49 3.37 4.88
C GLN A 24 3.90 1.90 4.76
N MET A 25 3.14 1.10 4.00
CA MET A 25 3.51 -0.30 3.74
C MET A 25 4.85 -0.40 3.00
N HIS A 26 5.10 0.48 2.03
CA HIS A 26 6.34 0.50 1.28
C HIS A 26 7.55 0.96 2.12
N ALA A 27 7.34 1.85 3.09
CA ALA A 27 8.38 2.29 4.02
C ALA A 27 8.82 1.17 4.98
N GLN A 28 7.91 0.25 5.34
CA GLN A 28 8.22 -0.89 6.21
C GLN A 28 9.10 -1.95 5.53
N VAL A 29 9.09 -2.00 4.20
CA VAL A 29 9.84 -2.98 3.41
C VAL A 29 11.32 -2.99 3.76
N ASN A 30 11.96 -1.82 3.84
CA ASN A 30 13.40 -1.73 4.11
C ASN A 30 13.76 -2.31 5.49
N ASN A 31 12.91 -2.05 6.49
CA ASN A 31 13.12 -2.57 7.84
C ASN A 31 12.92 -4.10 7.89
N GLN A 32 11.90 -4.60 7.19
CA GLN A 32 11.64 -6.05 7.11
C GLN A 32 12.72 -6.77 6.30
N GLU A 33 13.26 -6.15 5.24
CA GLU A 33 14.34 -6.70 4.43
C GLU A 33 15.65 -6.77 5.24
N ALA A 34 15.95 -5.74 6.05
CA ALA A 34 17.07 -5.78 6.99
C ALA A 34 16.92 -6.94 8.00
N ARG A 35 15.73 -7.09 8.62
CA ARG A 35 15.44 -8.19 9.55
C ARG A 35 15.58 -9.56 8.89
N PHE A 36 15.11 -9.69 7.64
CA PHE A 36 15.27 -10.93 6.87
C PHE A 36 16.74 -11.28 6.65
N HIS A 37 17.57 -10.30 6.29
CA HIS A 37 19.00 -10.52 6.09
C HIS A 37 19.72 -10.90 7.39
N GLU A 38 19.33 -10.31 8.51
CA GLU A 38 19.86 -10.67 9.84
C GLU A 38 19.52 -12.11 10.21
N LEU A 39 18.23 -12.49 10.18
CA LEU A 39 17.77 -13.86 10.44
C LEU A 39 18.45 -14.88 9.53
N ASN A 40 18.53 -14.57 8.23
CA ASN A 40 19.19 -15.46 7.30
C ASN A 40 20.69 -15.57 7.60
N SER A 41 21.37 -14.47 7.91
CA SER A 41 22.78 -14.50 8.27
C SER A 41 23.03 -15.37 9.50
N GLU A 42 22.24 -15.18 10.57
CA GLU A 42 22.33 -15.93 11.82
C GLU A 42 22.14 -17.44 11.58
N TYR A 43 21.06 -17.82 10.90
CA TYR A 43 20.77 -19.22 10.59
C TYR A 43 21.88 -19.91 9.78
N TRP A 44 22.44 -19.23 8.78
CA TRP A 44 23.48 -19.81 7.91
C TRP A 44 24.90 -19.71 8.49
N THR A 45 25.10 -19.08 9.65
CA THR A 45 26.38 -19.17 10.38
C THR A 45 26.62 -20.58 10.94
N LEU A 46 25.55 -21.32 11.25
CA LEU A 46 25.63 -22.69 11.76
C LEU A 46 26.06 -23.68 10.67
N SER A 47 26.83 -24.68 11.09
CA SER A 47 27.27 -25.73 10.16
C SER A 47 26.07 -26.47 9.60
N LYS A 48 26.20 -26.97 8.36
CA LYS A 48 25.13 -27.74 7.72
C LYS A 48 24.74 -28.96 8.57
N THR A 49 25.72 -29.63 9.18
CA THR A 49 25.50 -30.80 10.02
C THR A 49 24.65 -30.46 11.24
N GLU A 50 24.90 -29.33 11.91
CA GLU A 50 24.09 -28.88 13.06
C GLU A 50 22.64 -28.59 12.66
N ARG A 51 22.43 -28.02 11.47
CA ARG A 51 21.09 -27.71 10.95
C ARG A 51 20.30 -28.95 10.56
N ASP A 52 20.96 -29.90 9.90
CA ASP A 52 20.32 -31.14 9.43
C ASP A 52 20.06 -32.12 10.59
N MET A 53 20.85 -32.06 11.67
CA MET A 53 20.65 -32.89 12.88
C MET A 53 19.64 -32.28 13.87
N ALA A 54 19.11 -31.08 13.61
CA ALA A 54 18.22 -30.41 14.53
C ALA A 54 16.89 -31.17 14.68
N PRO A 55 16.42 -31.43 15.92
CA PRO A 55 15.17 -32.16 16.14
C PRO A 55 13.96 -31.47 15.48
N ALA A 56 13.01 -32.26 14.99
CA ALA A 56 11.74 -31.72 14.48
C ALA A 56 11.04 -30.87 15.54
N GLY A 57 10.60 -29.66 15.16
CA GLY A 57 9.95 -28.72 16.08
C GLY A 57 10.89 -27.94 17.01
N SER A 58 12.21 -28.13 16.90
CA SER A 58 13.22 -27.28 17.56
C SER A 58 13.12 -25.82 17.11
N GLU A 59 13.72 -24.92 17.89
CA GLU A 59 13.78 -23.49 17.58
C GLU A 59 14.44 -23.23 16.21
N LEU A 60 15.52 -23.96 15.90
CA LEU A 60 16.20 -23.86 14.61
C LEU A 60 15.29 -24.24 13.42
N ASN A 61 14.46 -25.27 13.58
CA ASN A 61 13.48 -25.62 12.56
C ASN A 61 12.36 -24.58 12.41
N ARG A 62 11.97 -23.90 13.49
CA ARG A 62 11.00 -22.78 13.44
C ARG A 62 11.59 -21.58 12.72
N GLU A 63 12.84 -21.25 12.99
CA GLU A 63 13.58 -20.18 12.32
C GLU A 63 13.70 -20.44 10.81
N LEU A 64 13.99 -21.68 10.40
CA LEU A 64 13.99 -22.06 8.98
C LEU A 64 12.62 -21.82 8.31
N VAL A 65 11.53 -22.14 9.00
CA VAL A 65 10.17 -21.91 8.48
C VAL A 65 9.89 -20.41 8.39
N GLU A 66 10.31 -19.62 9.38
CA GLU A 66 10.19 -18.15 9.33
C GLU A 66 10.96 -17.57 8.14
N ILE A 67 12.23 -17.97 7.95
CA ILE A 67 13.07 -17.54 6.82
C ILE A 67 12.42 -17.92 5.49
N LYS A 68 11.85 -19.12 5.36
CA LYS A 68 11.18 -19.56 4.13
C LYS A 68 9.90 -18.79 3.82
N ASN A 69 9.15 -18.39 4.85
CA ASN A 69 7.90 -17.65 4.68
C ASN A 69 8.12 -16.14 4.54
N PHE A 70 9.24 -15.60 5.03
CA PHE A 70 9.52 -14.17 5.04
C PHE A 70 9.43 -13.49 3.66
N PRO A 71 9.94 -14.07 2.55
CA PRO A 71 9.85 -13.47 1.23
C PRO A 71 8.41 -13.24 0.75
N SER A 72 7.47 -14.12 1.11
CA SER A 72 6.07 -13.96 0.69
C SER A 72 5.40 -12.80 1.41
N GLU A 73 5.72 -12.56 2.69
CA GLU A 73 5.27 -11.38 3.43
C GLU A 73 5.94 -10.08 2.92
N LEU A 74 7.24 -10.13 2.54
CA LEU A 74 7.90 -8.99 1.90
C LEU A 74 7.27 -8.63 0.56
N LEU A 75 6.95 -9.62 -0.27
CA LEU A 75 6.23 -9.42 -1.52
C LEU A 75 4.84 -8.86 -1.28
N ARG A 76 4.14 -9.33 -0.25
CA ARG A 76 2.85 -8.78 0.15
C ARG A 76 2.96 -7.29 0.49
N LEU A 77 3.94 -6.90 1.31
CA LEU A 77 4.15 -5.49 1.66
C LEU A 77 4.47 -4.63 0.43
N LYS A 78 5.34 -5.11 -0.47
CA LYS A 78 5.69 -4.43 -1.74
C LYS A 78 4.47 -4.32 -2.67
N LEU A 79 3.87 -5.45 -3.05
CA LEU A 79 2.81 -5.50 -4.07
C LEU A 79 1.49 -4.88 -3.59
N ILE A 80 1.04 -5.18 -2.36
CA ILE A 80 -0.17 -4.56 -1.83
C ILE A 80 0.08 -3.08 -1.54
N GLY A 81 1.27 -2.71 -1.07
CA GLY A 81 1.66 -1.32 -0.89
C GLY A 81 1.54 -0.52 -2.19
N VAL A 82 2.17 -0.99 -3.27
CA VAL A 82 2.06 -0.38 -4.61
C VAL A 82 0.62 -0.39 -5.10
N GLY A 83 -0.12 -1.49 -4.94
CA GLY A 83 -1.52 -1.58 -5.33
C GLY A 83 -2.41 -0.54 -4.65
N LYS A 84 -2.17 -0.25 -3.36
CA LYS A 84 -2.88 0.80 -2.63
C LYS A 84 -2.54 2.20 -3.14
N ILE A 85 -1.26 2.48 -3.44
CA ILE A 85 -0.84 3.75 -4.04
C ILE A 85 -1.53 3.95 -5.39
N LEU A 86 -1.48 2.95 -6.27
CA LEU A 86 -2.10 3.01 -7.60
C LEU A 86 -3.62 3.20 -7.51
N THR A 87 -4.28 2.50 -6.57
CA THR A 87 -5.72 2.67 -6.33
C THR A 87 -6.03 4.09 -5.86
N GLY A 88 -5.26 4.65 -4.93
CA GLY A 88 -5.40 6.01 -4.47
C GLY A 88 -5.29 7.03 -5.60
N ILE A 89 -4.25 6.91 -6.44
CA ILE A 89 -4.05 7.77 -7.61
C ILE A 89 -5.20 7.63 -8.61
N TYR A 90 -5.63 6.41 -8.93
CA TYR A 90 -6.75 6.17 -9.84
C TYR A 90 -8.04 6.85 -9.36
N VAL A 91 -8.38 6.70 -8.08
CA VAL A 91 -9.56 7.34 -7.47
C VAL A 91 -9.43 8.87 -7.50
N LEU A 92 -8.24 9.42 -7.31
CA LEU A 92 -7.99 10.86 -7.41
C LEU A 92 -8.27 11.38 -8.82
N LEU A 93 -7.69 10.71 -9.83
CA LEU A 93 -7.85 11.06 -11.24
C LEU A 93 -9.32 10.99 -11.66
N PHE A 94 -10.05 10.00 -11.18
CA PHE A 94 -11.49 9.90 -11.41
C PHE A 94 -12.26 11.07 -10.79
N GLY A 95 -11.92 11.47 -9.55
CA GLY A 95 -12.49 12.66 -8.91
C GLY A 95 -12.22 13.95 -9.70
N ILE A 96 -11.00 14.11 -10.23
CA ILE A 96 -10.61 15.25 -11.07
C ILE A 96 -11.41 15.26 -12.38
N LEU A 97 -11.60 14.10 -13.02
CA LEU A 97 -12.40 13.99 -14.24
C LEU A 97 -13.83 14.49 -14.01
N ILE A 98 -14.47 14.08 -12.92
CA ILE A 98 -15.80 14.56 -12.54
C ILE A 98 -15.78 16.08 -12.34
N ALA A 99 -14.76 16.61 -11.66
CA ALA A 99 -14.61 18.05 -11.44
C ALA A 99 -14.62 18.85 -12.76
N LEU A 100 -13.83 18.39 -13.73
CA LEU A 100 -13.66 19.04 -15.03
C LEU A 100 -14.95 19.06 -15.84
N ILE A 101 -15.72 17.96 -15.82
CA ILE A 101 -17.02 17.88 -16.53
C ILE A 101 -18.05 18.82 -15.89
N MET A 102 -18.00 19.00 -14.56
CA MET A 102 -18.96 19.83 -13.84
C MET A 102 -18.71 21.34 -13.92
N MET A 103 -17.46 21.76 -14.10
CA MET A 103 -17.09 23.16 -14.20
C MET A 103 -17.84 23.93 -15.31
N PRO A 104 -17.92 23.46 -16.58
CA PRO A 104 -18.63 24.19 -17.63
C PRO A 104 -20.14 24.29 -17.37
N MET A 105 -20.76 23.25 -16.80
CA MET A 105 -22.17 23.29 -16.42
C MET A 105 -22.44 24.36 -15.36
N ARG A 106 -21.54 24.48 -14.38
CA ARG A 106 -21.62 25.50 -13.34
C ARG A 106 -21.48 26.89 -13.94
N LEU A 107 -20.51 27.09 -14.83
CA LEU A 107 -20.28 28.37 -15.52
C LEU A 107 -21.51 28.79 -16.34
N ALA A 108 -22.10 27.87 -17.09
CA ALA A 108 -23.30 28.11 -17.89
C ALA A 108 -24.52 28.53 -17.05
N GLN A 109 -24.68 27.92 -15.85
CA GLN A 109 -25.73 28.32 -14.92
C GLN A 109 -25.52 29.72 -14.36
N PHE A 110 -24.28 30.09 -14.01
CA PHE A 110 -23.94 31.46 -13.59
C PHE A 110 -24.23 32.48 -14.68
N MET A 111 -23.86 32.19 -15.93
CA MET A 111 -24.12 33.08 -17.08
C MET A 111 -25.62 33.25 -17.37
N LYS A 112 -26.44 32.20 -17.20
CA LYS A 112 -27.91 32.31 -17.33
C LYS A 112 -28.55 33.07 -16.16
N GLY A 113 -28.02 32.92 -14.95
CA GLY A 113 -28.50 33.64 -13.76
C GLY A 113 -28.19 35.14 -13.77
N SER A 114 -27.10 35.56 -14.42
CA SER A 114 -26.68 36.97 -14.55
C SER A 114 -27.52 37.79 -15.55
N LYS A 115 -28.41 37.17 -16.32
CA LYS A 115 -29.30 37.86 -17.29
C LYS A 115 -30.66 38.27 -16.72
N LYS A 116 -30.82 38.28 -15.39
CA LYS A 116 -32.00 38.82 -14.70
C LYS A 116 -31.61 40.04 -13.88
#